data_AF-A0A6F9XS35-F1
#
_entry.id   AF-A0A6F9XS35-F1
#
_cell.length_a   1.000
_cell.length_b   1.000
_cell.length_c   1.000
_cell.angle_alpha   90.00
_cell.angle_beta   90.00
_cell.angle_gamma   90.00
#
_symmetry.space_group_name_H-M   'P 1'
#
loop_
_entity.id
_entity.type
_entity.pdbx_description
1 polymer ?
#
loop_
_entity_poly.entity_id
_entity_poly.type
_entity_poly.pdbx_seq_one_letter_code
_entity_poly.pdbx_strand_id
1 'polypeptide(L)'
;MQTASTPVAISSQVVYRGQKYDLVALVAKDQAGNVVPTANQEVNVKVTSAKIVGLGNGDPADISNYALDKVKLFMGKALAVVKKEPKVSYQVEVEF
;
A
#
# COMPACT_ATOMS: atom_id res chain seq x y z
N MET A 1 8.75 20.22 12.67
CA MET A 1 8.70 19.67 11.29
C MET A 1 9.94 18.81 11.11
N GLN A 2 9.78 17.51 10.85
CA GLN A 2 10.89 16.57 10.71
C GLN A 2 11.07 16.27 9.21
N THR A 3 12.27 16.44 8.67
CA THR A 3 12.59 16.16 7.28
C THR A 3 12.76 14.66 7.09
N ALA A 4 11.90 14.03 6.29
CA ALA A 4 12.03 12.63 5.94
C ALA A 4 13.08 12.44 4.82
N SER A 5 13.95 11.43 4.96
CA SER A 5 14.98 11.07 3.99
C SER A 5 14.45 10.11 2.91
N THR A 6 15.32 9.48 2.12
CA THR A 6 14.97 8.50 1.08
C THR A 6 14.04 7.40 1.63
N PRO A 7 12.98 6.99 0.91
CA PRO A 7 12.12 5.89 1.34
C PRO A 7 12.94 4.60 1.45
N VAL A 8 12.86 3.91 2.59
CA VAL A 8 13.59 2.65 2.82
C VAL A 8 12.64 1.47 3.07
N ALA A 9 11.42 1.73 3.49
CA ALA A 9 10.43 0.67 3.70
C ALA A 9 9.01 1.14 3.37
N ILE A 10 8.16 0.19 3.01
CA ILE A 10 6.71 0.41 2.95
C ILE A 10 6.06 -0.38 4.08
N SER A 11 5.33 0.32 4.96
CA SER A 11 4.49 -0.35 5.97
C SER A 11 3.07 -0.51 5.47
N SER A 12 2.47 -1.68 5.72
CA SER A 12 1.05 -1.94 5.48
C SER A 12 0.26 -1.78 6.79
N GLN A 13 -0.86 -1.05 6.74
CA GLN A 13 -1.74 -0.81 7.89
C GLN A 13 -3.19 -1.02 7.48
N VAL A 14 -3.91 -1.89 8.19
CA VAL A 14 -5.35 -2.05 7.98
C VAL A 14 -6.07 -0.81 8.52
N VAL A 15 -6.70 -0.03 7.64
CA VAL A 15 -7.44 1.19 7.99
C VAL A 15 -8.94 0.95 8.13
N TYR A 16 -9.46 -0.13 7.52
CA TYR A 16 -10.84 -0.54 7.68
C TYR A 16 -10.97 -2.06 7.59
N ARG A 17 -11.76 -2.65 8.49
CA ARG A 17 -12.07 -4.08 8.49
C ARG A 17 -13.54 -4.31 8.15
N GLY A 18 -13.80 -4.80 6.94
CA GLY A 18 -15.15 -5.19 6.52
C GLY A 18 -15.41 -6.67 6.76
N GLN A 19 -16.62 -7.14 6.42
CA GLN A 19 -16.94 -8.57 6.50
C GLN A 19 -16.16 -9.39 5.46
N LYS A 20 -16.13 -8.90 4.21
CA LYS A 20 -15.48 -9.57 3.07
C LYS A 20 -14.22 -8.86 2.57
N TYR A 21 -14.15 -7.54 2.75
CA TYR A 21 -13.08 -6.71 2.22
C TYR A 21 -12.46 -5.86 3.33
N ASP A 22 -11.14 -5.82 3.38
CA ASP A 22 -10.37 -4.92 4.22
C ASP A 22 -9.68 -3.87 3.35
N LEU A 23 -9.57 -2.65 3.87
CA LEU A 23 -8.79 -1.58 3.26
C LEU A 23 -7.45 -1.49 3.98
N VAL A 24 -6.37 -1.59 3.22
CA VAL A 24 -4.99 -1.59 3.72
C VAL A 24 -4.25 -0.41 3.12
N ALA A 25 -3.85 0.53 3.96
CA ALA A 25 -2.99 1.64 3.56
C ALA A 25 -1.54 1.15 3.44
N LEU A 26 -0.91 1.47 2.31
CA LEU A 26 0.52 1.31 2.08
C LEU A 26 1.17 2.67 2.32
N VAL A 27 2.17 2.74 3.20
CA VAL A 27 2.78 4.02 3.60
C VAL A 27 4.29 3.91 3.50
N ALA A 28 4.89 4.79 2.70
CA ALA A 28 6.34 4.93 2.61
C ALA A 28 6.91 5.52 3.89
N LYS A 29 7.95 4.87 4.42
CA LYS A 29 8.67 5.28 5.62
C LYS A 29 10.18 5.34 5.38
N ASP A 30 10.83 6.27 6.07
CA ASP A 30 12.30 6.32 6.16
C ASP A 30 12.81 5.31 7.20
N GLN A 31 14.14 5.25 7.38
CA GLN A 31 14.77 4.34 8.36
C GLN A 31 14.37 4.61 9.81
N ALA A 32 13.96 5.83 10.13
CA ALA A 32 13.49 6.22 11.45
C ALA A 32 11.98 5.96 11.63
N GLY A 33 11.31 5.44 10.60
CA GLY A 33 9.87 5.14 10.60
C GLY A 33 8.99 6.36 10.30
N ASN A 34 9.57 7.51 9.93
CA ASN A 34 8.80 8.70 9.56
C ASN A 34 8.17 8.51 8.18
N VAL A 35 6.95 9.01 8.02
CA VAL A 35 6.29 9.02 6.71
C VAL A 35 7.09 9.88 5.74
N VAL A 36 7.32 9.38 4.53
CA VAL A 36 7.97 10.13 3.44
C VAL A 36 6.89 10.67 2.49
N PRO A 37 6.38 11.90 2.70
CA PRO A 37 5.24 12.42 1.94
C PRO A 37 5.58 12.74 0.47
N THR A 38 6.85 12.73 0.09
CA THR A 38 7.31 12.99 -1.27
C THR A 38 7.53 11.70 -2.09
N ALA A 39 7.38 10.53 -1.47
CA ALA A 39 7.60 9.25 -2.13
C ALA A 39 6.54 8.98 -3.21
N ASN A 40 7.00 8.71 -4.43
CA ASN A 40 6.17 8.56 -5.63
C ASN A 40 6.63 7.43 -6.57
N GLN A 41 7.52 6.57 -6.07
CA GLN A 41 7.99 5.39 -6.79
C GLN A 41 6.89 4.33 -6.96
N GLU A 42 7.05 3.46 -7.95
CA GLU A 42 6.26 2.24 -8.09
C GLU A 42 6.68 1.21 -7.06
N VAL A 43 5.72 0.45 -6.54
CA VAL A 43 5.96 -0.65 -5.59
C VAL A 43 5.17 -1.88 -6.02
N ASN A 44 5.75 -3.05 -5.81
CA ASN A 44 5.10 -4.34 -6.01
C ASN A 44 4.37 -4.74 -4.73
N VAL A 45 3.14 -5.23 -4.86
CA VAL A 45 2.27 -5.59 -3.73
C VAL A 45 1.87 -7.05 -3.86
N LYS A 46 2.11 -7.83 -2.81
CA LYS A 46 1.72 -9.24 -2.72
C LYS A 46 0.90 -9.45 -1.46
N VAL A 47 -0.02 -10.43 -1.52
CA VAL A 47 -0.79 -10.85 -0.35
C VAL A 47 -0.75 -12.37 -0.23
N THR A 48 -0.49 -12.87 0.97
CA THR A 48 -0.56 -14.29 1.29
C THR A 48 -1.90 -14.62 1.95
N SER A 49 -2.51 -15.75 1.58
CA SER A 49 -3.78 -16.22 2.17
C SER A 49 -4.98 -15.26 2.04
N ALA A 50 -4.96 -14.38 1.04
CA ALA A 50 -6.08 -13.51 0.63
C ALA A 50 -5.91 -13.11 -0.85
N LYS A 51 -6.73 -12.18 -1.36
CA LYS A 51 -6.61 -11.66 -2.74
C LYS A 51 -6.69 -10.14 -2.78
N ILE A 52 -5.79 -9.51 -3.52
CA ILE A 52 -5.92 -8.09 -3.87
C ILE A 52 -6.98 -8.00 -4.98
N VAL A 53 -7.99 -7.17 -4.75
CA VAL A 53 -9.08 -6.91 -5.73
C VAL A 53 -9.10 -5.47 -6.21
N GLY A 54 -8.27 -4.61 -5.61
CA GLY A 54 -8.13 -3.21 -5.95
C GLY A 54 -6.80 -2.65 -5.47
N LEU A 55 -6.12 -1.91 -6.34
CA LEU A 55 -5.00 -1.04 -5.98
C LEU A 55 -5.28 0.36 -6.53
N GLY A 56 -4.94 1.37 -5.74
CA GLY A 56 -5.05 2.76 -6.17
C GLY A 56 -4.27 3.69 -5.26
N ASN A 57 -3.77 4.78 -5.82
CA ASN A 57 -2.99 5.79 -5.10
C ASN A 57 -3.76 7.09 -4.84
N GLY A 58 -4.87 7.31 -5.55
CA GLY A 58 -5.71 8.49 -5.42
C GLY A 58 -5.24 9.71 -6.21
N ASP A 59 -4.26 9.55 -7.12
CA ASP A 59 -3.84 10.62 -8.03
C ASP A 59 -4.76 10.67 -9.26
N PRO A 60 -5.56 11.73 -9.46
CA PRO A 60 -6.46 11.84 -10.61
C PRO A 60 -5.72 12.03 -11.94
N ALA A 61 -4.43 12.39 -11.92
CA ALA A 61 -3.61 12.53 -13.11
C ALA A 61 -2.82 11.25 -13.46
N ASP A 62 -2.92 10.20 -12.64
CA ASP A 62 -2.23 8.95 -12.89
C ASP A 62 -2.93 8.15 -14.01
N ILE A 63 -2.21 7.99 -15.12
CA ILE A 63 -2.62 7.23 -16.29
C ILE A 63 -1.97 5.85 -16.36
N SER A 64 -1.32 5.41 -15.27
CA SER A 64 -0.72 4.08 -15.17
C SER A 64 -1.76 2.99 -15.42
N ASN A 65 -1.36 1.94 -16.12
CA ASN A 65 -2.25 0.80 -16.34
C ASN A 65 -2.68 0.20 -15.00
N TYR A 66 -3.97 -0.04 -14.86
CA TYR A 66 -4.50 -0.72 -13.68
C TYR A 66 -3.88 -2.12 -13.54
N ALA A 67 -3.29 -2.36 -12.38
CA ALA A 67 -2.65 -3.62 -12.03
C ALA A 67 -3.03 -4.03 -10.61
N LEU A 68 -3.00 -5.35 -10.32
CA LEU A 68 -3.33 -5.90 -9.00
C LEU A 68 -2.09 -6.32 -8.19
N ASP A 69 -0.91 -6.15 -8.77
CA ASP A 69 0.39 -6.54 -8.24
C ASP A 69 1.38 -5.37 -8.13
N LYS A 70 1.03 -4.19 -8.63
CA LYS A 70 1.86 -2.98 -8.55
C LYS A 70 1.03 -1.70 -8.49
N VAL A 71 1.59 -0.68 -7.84
CA VAL A 71 0.97 0.64 -7.72
C VAL A 71 2.04 1.71 -7.56
N LYS A 72 1.86 2.86 -8.22
CA LYS A 72 2.69 4.04 -8.00
C LYS A 72 2.23 4.75 -6.73
N LEU A 73 3.14 5.08 -5.82
CA LEU A 73 2.76 5.88 -4.65
C LEU A 73 2.37 7.30 -5.05
N PHE A 74 1.42 7.87 -4.31
CA PHE A 74 1.07 9.28 -4.39
C PHE A 74 1.14 9.89 -2.98
N MET A 75 1.95 10.94 -2.85
CA MET A 75 2.27 11.57 -1.56
C MET A 75 2.70 10.56 -0.47
N GLY A 76 3.48 9.56 -0.87
CA GLY A 76 3.98 8.48 -0.01
C GLY A 76 2.94 7.45 0.41
N LYS A 77 1.79 7.39 -0.26
CA LYS A 77 0.71 6.47 0.07
C LYS A 77 0.13 5.76 -1.14
N ALA A 78 -0.44 4.59 -0.89
CA ALA A 78 -1.37 3.91 -1.77
C ALA A 78 -2.38 3.11 -0.91
N LEU A 79 -3.43 2.61 -1.53
CA LEU A 79 -4.47 1.82 -0.90
C LEU A 79 -4.64 0.49 -1.63
N ALA A 80 -4.66 -0.59 -0.85
CA ALA A 80 -5.01 -1.92 -1.31
C ALA A 80 -6.36 -2.35 -0.75
N VAL A 81 -7.22 -2.87 -1.62
CA VAL A 81 -8.48 -3.52 -1.26
C VAL A 81 -8.24 -5.02 -1.26
N VAL A 82 -8.27 -5.62 -0.06
CA VAL A 82 -7.99 -7.04 0.15
C VAL A 82 -9.30 -7.78 0.40
N LYS A 83 -9.61 -8.75 -0.46
CA LYS A 83 -10.67 -9.72 -0.21
C LYS A 83 -10.13 -10.82 0.70
N LYS A 84 -10.72 -10.95 1.87
CA LYS A 84 -10.33 -11.95 2.88
C LYS A 84 -10.96 -13.31 2.61
N GLU A 85 -10.24 -14.35 3.02
CA GLU A 85 -10.83 -15.67 3.25
C GLU A 85 -11.27 -15.79 4.72
N PRO A 86 -12.44 -16.37 5.01
CA PRO A 86 -12.95 -16.47 6.39
C PRO A 86 -11.99 -17.25 7.30
N LYS A 87 -11.73 -16.71 8.51
CA LYS A 87 -10.93 -17.36 9.57
C LYS A 87 -9.46 -17.61 9.23
N VAL A 88 -8.93 -16.96 8.19
CA VAL A 88 -7.49 -17.05 7.83
C VAL A 88 -6.83 -15.69 8.04
N SER A 89 -5.68 -15.68 8.71
CA SER A 89 -4.84 -14.48 8.80
C SER A 89 -4.09 -14.31 7.49
N TYR A 90 -4.02 -13.06 6.99
CA TYR A 90 -3.31 -12.72 5.76
C TYR A 90 -2.21 -11.72 6.06
N GLN A 91 -1.19 -11.69 5.20
CA GLN A 91 -0.09 -10.73 5.27
C GLN A 91 0.04 -10.02 3.94
N VAL A 92 0.27 -8.70 4.00
CA VAL A 92 0.51 -7.86 2.81
C VAL A 92 1.99 -7.49 2.81
N GLU A 93 2.68 -7.94 1.78
CA GLU A 93 4.10 -7.70 1.54
C GLU A 93 4.23 -6.66 0.43
N VAL A 94 5.19 -5.75 0.58
CA VAL A 94 5.45 -4.69 -0.39
C VAL A 94 6.94 -4.59 -0.64
N GLU A 95 7.31 -4.60 -1.91
CA GLU A 95 8.70 -4.55 -2.39
C GLU A 95 8.87 -3.35 -3.34
N PHE A 96 10.09 -2.82 -3.40
CA PHE A 96 10.47 -1.78 -4.36
C PHE A 96 10.74 -2.38 -5.75
#